data_AF-A0A560S088-F1
#
_entry.id   AF-A0A560S088-F1
#
_cell.length_a   1.000
_cell.length_b   1.000
_cell.length_c   1.000
_cell.angle_alpha   90.00
_cell.angle_beta   90.00
_cell.angle_gamma   90.00
#
_symmetry.space_group_name_H-M   'P 1'
#
loop_
_entity.id
_entity.type
_entity.pdbx_description
1 polymer ?
#
loop_
_entity_poly.entity_id
_entity_poly.type
_entity_poly.pdbx_seq_one_letter_code
_entity_poly.pdbx_strand_id
1 'polypeptide(L)'
;MLSKKPPLQTYQAFYAALAEAEQIIKADKTAVAKAYIRVEQSKLPLDLVEKIVQDPEIDFTIVPQRTSIYADKLQELGVLKNKAASWKDHFFEEAHGGDGS
;
A
#
# COMPACT_ATOMS: atom_id res chain seq x y z
N MET A 1 -16.35 2.28 -22.23
CA MET A 1 -16.67 1.15 -21.32
C MET A 1 -16.64 1.69 -19.90
N LEU A 2 -17.81 1.84 -19.27
CA LEU A 2 -17.90 2.23 -17.86
C LEU A 2 -17.50 1.01 -17.03
N SER A 3 -16.28 1.00 -16.51
CA SER A 3 -15.86 0.01 -15.51
C SER A 3 -16.76 0.20 -14.29
N LYS A 4 -17.65 -0.76 -14.01
CA LYS A 4 -18.54 -0.70 -12.85
C LYS A 4 -17.67 -0.66 -11.61
N LYS A 5 -17.77 0.42 -10.83
CA LYS A 5 -17.14 0.52 -9.50
C LYS A 5 -17.59 -0.72 -8.69
N PRO A 6 -16.66 -1.53 -8.16
CA PRO A 6 -16.98 -2.65 -7.28
C PRO A 6 -17.95 -2.21 -6.16
N PRO A 7 -18.84 -3.09 -5.69
CA PRO A 7 -19.72 -2.75 -4.59
C PRO A 7 -18.89 -2.39 -3.35
N LEU A 8 -19.41 -1.48 -2.51
CA LEU A 8 -18.72 -0.97 -1.32
C LEU A 8 -18.15 -2.09 -0.43
N GLN A 9 -18.90 -3.18 -0.28
CA GLN A 9 -18.48 -4.36 0.49
C GLN A 9 -17.18 -5.00 -0.04
N THR A 10 -16.95 -4.99 -1.36
CA THR A 10 -15.73 -5.52 -1.95
C THR A 10 -14.51 -4.66 -1.61
N TYR A 11 -14.67 -3.33 -1.58
CA TYR A 11 -13.59 -2.42 -1.17
C TYR A 11 -13.24 -2.58 0.30
N GLN A 12 -14.25 -2.68 1.16
CA GLN A 12 -14.06 -2.92 2.59
C GLN A 12 -13.37 -4.25 2.86
N ALA A 13 -13.82 -5.33 2.23
CA ALA A 13 -13.20 -6.64 2.36
C ALA A 13 -11.74 -6.64 1.87
N PHE A 14 -11.48 -5.96 0.76
CA PHE A 14 -10.13 -5.83 0.24
C PHE A 14 -9.22 -5.02 1.17
N TYR A 15 -9.70 -3.91 1.71
CA TYR A 15 -8.92 -3.10 2.66
C TYR A 15 -8.66 -3.87 3.97
N ALA A 16 -9.64 -4.62 4.47
CA ALA A 16 -9.45 -5.50 5.62
C ALA A 16 -8.37 -6.57 5.37
N ALA A 17 -8.34 -7.16 4.17
CA ALA A 17 -7.29 -8.10 3.78
C ALA A 17 -5.90 -7.45 3.68
N LEU A 18 -5.81 -6.20 3.24
CA LEU A 18 -4.55 -5.44 3.27
C LEU A 18 -4.06 -5.21 4.70
N ALA A 19 -4.97 -4.85 5.61
CA ALA A 19 -4.65 -4.68 7.03
C ALA A 19 -4.20 -6.00 7.67
N GLU A 20 -4.85 -7.11 7.35
CA GLU A 20 -4.43 -8.45 7.78
C GLU A 20 -3.03 -8.79 7.24
N ALA A 21 -2.76 -8.52 5.96
CA ALA A 21 -1.46 -8.75 5.35
C ALA A 21 -0.34 -7.95 6.03
N GLU A 22 -0.57 -6.68 6.37
CA GLU A 22 0.36 -5.86 7.16
C GLU A 22 0.70 -6.54 8.50
N GLN A 23 -0.29 -7.06 9.22
CA GLN A 23 -0.06 -7.77 10.49
C GLN A 23 0.74 -9.07 10.29
N ILE A 24 0.43 -9.85 9.24
CA ILE A 24 1.16 -11.07 8.90
C ILE A 24 2.64 -10.75 8.63
N ILE A 25 2.92 -9.69 7.86
CA ILE A 25 4.29 -9.28 7.55
C ILE A 25 5.04 -8.87 8.81
N LYS A 26 4.41 -8.11 9.71
CA LYS A 26 5.01 -7.68 10.97
C LYS A 26 5.26 -8.84 11.94
N ALA A 27 4.44 -9.88 11.90
CA ALA A 27 4.56 -11.04 12.78
C ALA A 27 5.72 -11.97 12.39
N ASP A 28 5.91 -12.26 11.10
CA ASP A 28 6.97 -13.16 10.64
C ASP A 28 7.48 -12.82 9.23
N LYS A 29 8.48 -11.94 9.19
CA LYS A 29 9.12 -11.48 7.94
C LYS A 29 9.80 -12.62 7.16
N THR A 30 10.32 -13.64 7.84
CA THR A 30 10.95 -14.81 7.18
C THR A 30 9.90 -15.70 6.52
N ALA A 31 8.78 -15.95 7.19
CA ALA A 31 7.66 -16.66 6.59
C ALA A 31 7.11 -15.91 5.37
N VAL A 32 7.03 -14.58 5.43
CA VAL A 32 6.62 -13.75 4.29
C VAL A 32 7.59 -13.86 3.11
N ALA A 33 8.91 -13.82 3.35
CA ALA A 33 9.90 -14.01 2.28
C ALA A 33 9.73 -15.37 1.57
N LYS A 34 9.51 -16.45 2.34
CA LYS A 34 9.22 -17.78 1.80
C LYS A 34 7.89 -17.82 1.05
N ALA A 35 6.86 -17.15 1.57
CA ALA A 35 5.55 -17.07 0.93
C ALA A 35 5.64 -16.35 -0.42
N TYR A 36 6.35 -15.22 -0.48
CA TYR A 36 6.61 -14.48 -1.72
C TYR A 36 7.27 -15.37 -2.78
N ILE A 37 8.37 -16.07 -2.43
CA ILE A 37 9.06 -16.96 -3.38
C ILE A 37 8.13 -18.04 -3.91
N ARG A 38 7.33 -18.66 -3.02
CA ARG A 38 6.38 -19.72 -3.40
C ARG A 38 5.27 -19.21 -4.32
N VAL A 39 4.65 -18.09 -3.98
CA VAL A 39 3.48 -17.54 -4.69
C VAL A 39 3.88 -16.95 -6.03
N GLU A 40 4.94 -16.15 -6.07
CA GLU A 40 5.44 -15.50 -7.28
C GLU A 40 6.30 -16.43 -8.15
N GLN A 41 6.56 -17.66 -7.70
CA GLN A 41 7.51 -18.59 -8.32
C GLN A 41 8.87 -17.92 -8.60
N SER A 42 9.30 -17.07 -7.66
CA SER A 42 10.48 -16.22 -7.82
C SER A 42 11.76 -17.06 -7.85
N LYS A 43 12.72 -16.64 -8.69
CA LYS A 43 14.07 -17.21 -8.75
C LYS A 43 15.06 -16.49 -7.84
N LEU A 44 14.61 -15.47 -7.11
CA LEU A 44 15.46 -14.73 -6.19
C LEU A 44 15.89 -15.64 -5.02
N PRO A 45 17.16 -15.58 -4.60
CA PRO A 45 17.61 -16.25 -3.39
C PRO A 45 16.80 -15.81 -2.14
N LEU A 46 16.52 -16.75 -1.24
CA LEU A 46 15.75 -16.46 -0.02
C LEU A 46 16.42 -15.39 0.86
N ASP A 47 17.74 -15.45 1.02
CA ASP A 47 18.52 -14.48 1.78
C ASP A 47 18.39 -13.05 1.26
N LEU A 48 18.33 -12.88 -0.07
CA LEU A 48 18.07 -11.58 -0.68
C LEU A 48 16.67 -11.05 -0.35
N VAL A 49 15.64 -11.89 -0.47
CA VAL A 49 14.25 -11.50 -0.17
C VAL A 49 14.08 -11.21 1.32
N GLU A 50 14.65 -12.03 2.20
CA GLU A 50 14.66 -11.80 3.65
C GLU A 50 15.33 -10.47 3.99
N LYS A 51 16.48 -10.18 3.38
CA LYS A 51 17.17 -8.91 3.59
C LYS A 51 16.29 -7.71 3.24
N ILE A 52 15.54 -7.77 2.14
CA ILE A 52 14.61 -6.70 1.73
C ILE A 52 13.47 -6.56 2.74
N VAL A 53 12.77 -7.66 3.07
CA VAL A 53 11.60 -7.58 3.96
C VAL A 53 11.99 -7.16 5.38
N GLN A 54 13.22 -7.47 5.81
CA GLN A 54 13.77 -7.09 7.11
C GLN A 54 14.43 -5.71 7.15
N ASP A 55 14.61 -5.05 6.00
CA ASP A 55 15.24 -3.74 5.94
C ASP A 55 14.47 -2.73 6.82
N PRO A 56 15.12 -2.05 7.80
CA PRO A 56 14.46 -1.07 8.64
C PRO A 56 13.98 0.17 7.88
N GLU A 57 14.47 0.42 6.67
CA GLU A 57 13.97 1.49 5.80
C GLU A 57 12.67 1.13 5.07
N ILE A 58 12.24 -0.14 5.15
CA ILE A 58 11.01 -0.62 4.54
C ILE A 58 9.91 -0.77 5.59
N ASP A 59 8.89 0.08 5.48
CA ASP A 59 7.65 0.02 6.26
C ASP A 59 6.51 -0.56 5.40
N PHE A 60 6.04 -1.75 5.76
CA PHE A 60 4.84 -2.34 5.17
C PHE A 60 3.62 -1.82 5.94
N THR A 61 2.90 -0.88 5.33
CA THR A 61 1.78 -0.18 5.97
C THR A 61 0.67 0.11 4.98
N ILE A 62 -0.57 0.14 5.48
CA ILE A 62 -1.75 0.61 4.76
C ILE A 62 -2.00 2.11 4.95
N VAL A 63 -1.22 2.78 5.80
CA VAL A 63 -1.32 4.22 6.07
C VAL A 63 -0.57 4.99 4.98
N PRO A 64 -1.22 5.91 4.26
CA PRO A 64 -0.55 6.74 3.26
C PRO A 64 0.59 7.56 3.88
N GLN A 65 1.79 7.48 3.32
CA GLN A 65 2.96 8.22 3.79
C GLN A 65 3.48 9.18 2.73
N ARG A 66 3.63 10.45 3.10
CA ARG A 66 4.25 11.52 2.28
C ARG A 66 3.56 11.75 0.93
N THR A 67 2.30 11.36 0.78
CA THR A 67 1.54 11.41 -0.47
C THR A 67 1.15 12.82 -0.87
N SER A 68 0.94 13.71 0.09
CA SER A 68 0.63 15.13 -0.18
C SER A 68 1.75 15.83 -0.96
N ILE A 69 3.02 15.47 -0.69
CA ILE A 69 4.17 16.03 -1.41
C ILE A 69 4.12 15.63 -2.89
N TYR A 70 3.76 14.38 -3.18
CA TYR A 70 3.60 13.92 -4.55
C TYR A 70 2.42 14.62 -5.23
N ALA A 71 1.29 14.78 -4.54
CA ALA A 71 0.12 15.49 -5.06
C ALA A 71 0.46 16.95 -5.40
N ASP A 72 1.20 17.65 -4.53
CA ASP A 72 1.68 19.01 -4.78
C ASP A 72 2.59 19.08 -6.02
N LYS A 73 3.53 18.14 -6.16
CA LYS A 73 4.43 18.09 -7.34
C LYS A 73 3.69 17.78 -8.63
N LEU A 74 2.72 16.88 -8.60
CA LEU A 74 1.90 16.57 -9.76
C LEU A 74 0.99 17.75 -10.16
N GLN A 75 0.56 18.59 -9.20
CA GLN A 75 -0.17 19.82 -9.48
C GLN A 75 0.76 20.89 -10.09
N GLU A 76 1.97 21.07 -9.55
CA GLU A 76 2.99 22.00 -10.07
C GLU A 76 3.34 21.69 -11.53
N LEU A 77 3.45 20.40 -11.88
CA LEU A 77 3.71 19.91 -13.23
C LEU A 77 2.49 19.97 -14.16
N GLY A 78 1.32 20.38 -13.66
CA GLY A 78 0.07 20.46 -14.43
C GLY A 78 -0.60 19.11 -14.72
N VAL A 79 -0.14 18.01 -14.11
CA VAL A 79 -0.76 16.68 -14.24
C VAL A 79 -2.08 16.64 -13.48
N LEU A 80 -2.09 17.12 -12.23
CA LEU A 80 -3.30 17.34 -11.47
C LEU A 80 -3.83 18.75 -11.73
N LYS A 81 -5.07 18.85 -12.21
CA LYS A 81 -5.72 20.15 -12.46
C LYS A 81 -6.06 20.88 -11.17
N ASN A 82 -6.47 20.13 -10.15
CA ASN A 82 -6.89 20.66 -8.86
C ASN A 82 -5.88 20.25 -7.79
N LYS A 83 -5.63 21.16 -6.85
CA LYS A 83 -4.83 20.87 -5.67
C LYS A 83 -5.64 20.00 -4.71
N ALA A 84 -5.04 18.91 -4.21
CA ALA A 84 -5.59 18.16 -3.08
C ALA A 84 -5.42 18.98 -1.79
N ALA A 85 -6.48 19.16 -1.03
CA ALA A 85 -6.42 19.82 0.28
C ALA A 85 -5.97 18.83 1.37
N SER A 86 -6.21 17.54 1.15
CA SER A 86 -5.84 16.45 2.04
C SER A 86 -5.47 15.20 1.24
N TRP A 87 -4.67 14.33 1.85
CA TRP A 87 -4.47 12.97 1.34
C TRP A 87 -5.81 12.22 1.22
N LYS A 88 -6.77 12.52 2.09
CA LYS A 88 -8.12 11.93 2.06
C LYS A 88 -8.88 12.21 0.75
N ASP A 89 -8.52 13.26 0.02
CA ASP A 89 -9.17 13.62 -1.25
C ASP A 89 -8.85 12.62 -2.38
N HIS A 90 -7.80 11.81 -2.22
CA HIS A 90 -7.33 10.88 -3.26
C HIS A 90 -7.05 9.46 -2.74
N PHE A 91 -7.48 9.15 -1.52
CA PHE A 91 -7.48 7.80 -0.94
C PHE A 91 -8.90 7.35 -0.60
N PHE A 92 -9.12 6.03 -0.61
CA PHE A 92 -10.41 5.42 -0.22
C PHE A 92 -10.76 5.74 1.25
N GLU A 93 -12.05 5.83 1.54
CA GLU A 93 -12.57 6.18 2.89
C GLU A 93 -12.10 5.19 3.96
N GLU A 94 -11.92 3.91 3.60
CA GLU A 94 -11.42 2.88 4.50
C GLU A 94 -10.00 3.21 5.03
N ALA A 95 -9.20 3.96 4.28
CA ALA A 95 -7.87 4.40 4.72
C ALA A 95 -7.91 5.58 5.68
N HIS A 96 -9.04 6.30 5.79
CA HIS A 96 -9.14 7.57 6.50
C HIS A 96 -9.00 7.46 8.03
N GLY A 97 -9.03 6.23 8.57
CA GLY A 97 -8.87 5.94 9.98
C GLY A 97 -7.41 5.97 10.48
N GLY A 98 -6.43 5.99 9.59
CA GLY A 98 -5.01 6.15 9.92
C GLY A 98 -4.52 7.60 9.86
N ASP A 99 -3.36 7.86 10.47
CA ASP A 99 -2.70 9.17 10.46
C ASP A 99 -1.85 9.36 9.19
N GLY A 100 -2.54 9.42 8.03
CA GLY A 100 -1.90 9.57 6.73
C GLY A 100 -1.29 10.95 6.48
N SER A 101 -0.38 11.02 5.49
CA SER A 101 0.26 12.26 5.00
C SER A 101 0.54 12.24 3.51
#